data_AF-A0AAE0NRP5-F1
#
_entry.id   AF-A0AAE0NRP5-F1
#
_cell.length_a   1.000
_cell.length_b   1.000
_cell.length_c   1.000
_cell.angle_alpha   90.00
_cell.angle_beta   90.00
_cell.angle_gamma   90.00
#
_symmetry.space_group_name_H-M   'P 1'
#
loop_
_entity.id
_entity.type
_entity.pdbx_description
1 polymer ?
#
loop_
_entity_poly.entity_id
_entity_poly.type
_entity_poly.pdbx_seq_one_letter_code
_entity_poly.pdbx_strand_id
1 'polypeptide(L)'
;MSATNEFTATAAQINFDFTMIKYEAPPEYQALNQSLSQRRRENAESGQAHVTVRHLGALFDGISPPTPKLISAYGTRASDIVNDVSARGSLNVSNWMFLEYAGIDATSIWAAATSRKAALPIHLPAYLLARVWDESEATSIWVEIVAERRKELASKFESGVEVPIAQTTAADTSACSWLLTADTVKNLQQKQLLLIVKNISIPFNLENNAYKSIMAAWTSALETMELLISGAPYVVRDGTVLLALSA
;
A
#
# COMPACT_ATOMS: atom_id res chain seq x y z
N MET A 1 -11.01 23.81 -56.11
CA MET A 1 -9.95 23.54 -55.12
C MET A 1 -10.60 22.83 -53.96
N SER A 2 -10.25 21.56 -53.71
CA SER A 2 -10.83 20.75 -52.64
C SER A 2 -9.81 19.71 -52.17
N ALA A 3 -9.91 19.41 -50.87
CA ALA A 3 -9.34 18.31 -50.09
C ALA A 3 -7.86 18.42 -49.63
N THR A 4 -7.73 19.01 -48.44
CA THR A 4 -6.91 18.65 -47.28
C THR A 4 -6.43 17.19 -47.24
N ASN A 5 -5.18 16.97 -46.82
CA ASN A 5 -4.76 15.72 -46.17
C ASN A 5 -3.94 16.06 -44.92
N GLU A 6 -4.64 16.10 -43.79
CA GLU A 6 -4.08 15.96 -42.46
C GLU A 6 -3.49 14.55 -42.34
N PHE A 7 -2.17 14.42 -42.38
CA PHE A 7 -1.51 13.19 -41.96
C PHE A 7 -1.12 13.34 -40.48
N THR A 8 -2.13 13.38 -39.62
CA THR A 8 -1.95 13.21 -38.18
C THR A 8 -1.59 11.74 -37.98
N ALA A 9 -0.30 11.46 -37.87
CA ALA A 9 0.19 10.17 -37.46
C ALA A 9 -0.34 9.90 -36.05
N THR A 10 -1.43 9.15 -35.97
CA THR A 10 -1.98 8.63 -34.72
C THR A 10 -0.88 7.78 -34.08
N ALA A 11 -0.20 8.36 -33.08
CA ALA A 11 0.65 7.60 -32.18
C ALA A 11 -0.20 6.42 -31.67
N ALA A 12 0.22 5.20 -32.01
CA ALA A 12 -0.46 4.01 -31.56
C ALA A 12 -0.44 4.01 -30.03
N GLN A 13 -1.58 4.36 -29.41
CA GLN A 13 -1.85 4.09 -28.01
C GLN A 13 -1.91 2.57 -27.86
N ILE A 14 -0.75 1.97 -27.62
CA ILE A 14 -0.65 0.62 -27.11
C ILE A 14 -1.14 0.68 -25.65
N ASN A 15 -2.45 0.77 -25.48
CA ASN A 15 -3.11 0.58 -24.19
C ASN A 15 -3.14 -0.92 -23.94
N PHE A 16 -1.98 -1.46 -23.60
CA PHE A 16 -1.86 -2.84 -23.20
C PHE A 16 -2.55 -2.94 -21.83
N ASP A 17 -3.77 -3.47 -21.81
CA ASP A 17 -4.57 -3.65 -20.59
C ASP A 17 -3.98 -4.79 -19.73
N PHE A 18 -2.80 -4.53 -19.15
CA PHE A 18 -2.14 -5.40 -18.19
C PHE A 18 -2.83 -5.39 -16.82
N THR A 19 -3.96 -4.70 -16.70
CA THR A 19 -4.62 -4.44 -15.41
C THR A 19 -5.38 -5.65 -14.88
N MET A 20 -5.66 -6.67 -15.72
CA MET A 20 -6.46 -7.84 -15.33
C MET A 20 -5.68 -9.15 -15.10
N ILE A 21 -4.34 -9.15 -15.18
CA ILE A 21 -3.58 -10.40 -15.00
C ILE A 21 -3.42 -10.72 -13.51
N LYS A 22 -4.31 -11.56 -12.96
CA LYS A 22 -4.20 -12.10 -11.60
C LYS A 22 -3.02 -13.07 -11.47
N TYR A 23 -2.24 -12.90 -10.41
CA TYR A 23 -1.22 -13.87 -9.99
C TYR A 23 -1.69 -14.64 -8.75
N GLU A 24 -1.12 -15.83 -8.55
CA GLU A 24 -1.30 -16.56 -7.31
C GLU A 24 -0.63 -15.80 -6.16
N ALA A 25 -1.39 -15.54 -5.10
CA ALA A 25 -0.87 -14.85 -3.92
C ALA A 25 0.10 -15.76 -3.16
N PRO A 26 1.16 -15.19 -2.53
CA PRO A 26 2.05 -15.96 -1.69
C PRO A 26 1.28 -16.69 -0.55
N PRO A 27 1.72 -17.88 -0.13
CA PRO A 27 1.01 -18.70 0.85
C PRO A 27 0.75 -17.97 2.17
N GLU A 28 1.63 -17.05 2.55
CA GLU A 28 1.52 -16.26 3.77
C GLU A 28 0.29 -15.36 3.81
N TYR A 29 -0.33 -15.04 2.66
CA TYR A 29 -1.50 -14.15 2.55
C TYR A 29 -2.83 -14.91 2.42
N GLN A 30 -2.82 -16.25 2.38
CA GLN A 30 -4.00 -17.04 2.02
C GLN A 30 -5.18 -16.89 3.00
N ALA A 31 -4.91 -16.61 4.28
CA ALA A 31 -5.99 -16.40 5.26
C ALA A 31 -6.80 -15.13 4.95
N LEU A 32 -6.19 -14.12 4.33
CA LEU A 32 -6.87 -12.90 3.91
C LEU A 32 -8.01 -13.22 2.95
N ASN A 33 -7.73 -14.04 1.93
CA ASN A 33 -8.72 -14.49 0.96
C ASN A 33 -9.97 -15.06 1.65
N GLN A 34 -9.77 -15.94 2.63
CA GLN A 34 -10.86 -16.61 3.33
C GLN A 34 -11.72 -15.65 4.16
N SER A 35 -11.12 -14.56 4.66
CA SER A 35 -11.80 -13.56 5.49
C SER A 35 -12.56 -12.47 4.73
N LEU A 36 -12.24 -12.27 3.45
CA LEU A 36 -12.89 -11.24 2.64
C LEU A 36 -14.30 -11.68 2.21
N SER A 37 -15.24 -10.74 2.30
CA SER A 37 -16.55 -10.89 1.66
C SER A 37 -16.38 -11.14 0.15
N GLN A 38 -17.38 -11.77 -0.48
CA GLN A 38 -17.34 -12.03 -1.92
C GLN A 38 -17.05 -10.75 -2.72
N ARG A 39 -17.77 -9.66 -2.41
CA ARG A 39 -17.60 -8.35 -3.04
C ARG A 39 -16.17 -7.81 -2.90
N ARG A 40 -15.58 -7.86 -1.70
CA ARG A 40 -14.20 -7.38 -1.47
C ARG A 40 -13.19 -8.21 -2.25
N ARG A 41 -13.39 -9.54 -2.29
CA ARG A 41 -12.53 -10.45 -3.05
C ARG A 41 -12.59 -10.18 -4.55
N GLU A 42 -13.80 -10.04 -5.11
CA GLU A 42 -13.99 -9.67 -6.52
C GLU A 42 -13.34 -8.32 -6.85
N ASN A 43 -13.49 -7.32 -5.97
CA ASN A 43 -12.85 -6.01 -6.14
C ASN A 43 -11.31 -6.10 -6.13
N ALA A 44 -10.75 -6.93 -5.26
CA ALA A 44 -9.31 -7.12 -5.11
C ALA A 44 -8.68 -7.96 -6.22
N GLU A 45 -9.40 -8.91 -6.80
CA GLU A 45 -8.87 -9.84 -7.80
C GLU A 45 -9.08 -9.39 -9.24
N SER A 46 -10.15 -8.65 -9.52
CA SER A 46 -10.50 -8.22 -10.88
C SER A 46 -11.15 -6.85 -10.96
N GLY A 47 -11.43 -6.20 -9.82
CA GLY A 47 -12.11 -4.91 -9.78
C GLY A 47 -11.17 -3.71 -9.64
N GLN A 48 -11.73 -2.60 -9.17
CA GLN A 48 -11.03 -1.33 -9.11
C GLN A 48 -9.83 -1.35 -8.17
N ALA A 49 -9.91 -2.07 -7.05
CA ALA A 49 -8.77 -2.23 -6.15
C ALA A 49 -7.61 -2.94 -6.86
N HIS A 50 -7.89 -4.01 -7.62
CA HIS A 50 -6.88 -4.70 -8.43
C HIS A 50 -6.18 -3.74 -9.41
N VAL A 51 -6.98 -3.03 -10.22
CA VAL A 51 -6.47 -2.08 -11.22
C VAL A 51 -5.61 -1.00 -10.57
N THR A 52 -6.09 -0.41 -9.47
CA THR A 52 -5.39 0.66 -8.74
C THR A 52 -4.02 0.18 -8.27
N VAL A 53 -3.98 -0.97 -7.61
CA VAL A 53 -2.76 -1.49 -6.99
C VAL A 53 -1.72 -1.87 -8.02
N ARG A 54 -2.13 -2.37 -9.19
CA ARG A 54 -1.21 -2.61 -10.30
C ARG A 54 -0.63 -1.32 -10.87
N HIS A 55 -1.47 -0.31 -11.06
CA HIS A 55 -1.01 1.00 -11.52
C HIS A 55 -0.01 1.62 -10.55
N LEU A 56 -0.29 1.55 -9.24
CA LEU A 56 0.64 1.98 -8.20
C LEU A 56 1.94 1.15 -8.23
N GLY A 57 1.83 -0.18 -8.31
CA GLY A 57 2.99 -1.06 -8.43
C GLY A 57 3.87 -0.73 -9.64
N ALA A 58 3.28 -0.37 -10.78
CA ALA A 58 4.01 0.06 -11.97
C ALA A 58 4.60 1.48 -11.81
N LEU A 59 3.85 2.41 -11.23
CA LEU A 59 4.25 3.81 -11.02
C LEU A 59 5.49 3.91 -10.10
N PHE A 60 5.56 3.05 -9.10
CA PHE A 60 6.64 3.02 -8.12
C PHE A 60 7.65 1.89 -8.36
N ASP A 61 7.57 1.21 -9.52
CA ASP A 61 8.54 0.18 -9.89
C ASP A 61 9.96 0.75 -9.89
N GLY A 62 10.89 -0.02 -9.36
CA GLY A 62 12.30 0.37 -9.21
C GLY A 62 12.64 1.35 -8.07
N ILE A 63 11.68 1.83 -7.27
CA ILE A 63 12.00 2.59 -6.04
C ILE A 63 12.04 1.67 -4.81
N SER A 64 11.15 0.67 -4.74
CA SER A 64 11.10 -0.22 -3.59
C SER A 64 12.39 -1.05 -3.49
N PRO A 65 13.07 -1.05 -2.34
CA PRO A 65 14.17 -1.97 -2.10
C PRO A 65 13.69 -3.43 -2.13
N PRO A 66 14.56 -4.40 -2.42
CA PRO A 66 14.21 -5.82 -2.39
C PRO A 66 14.06 -6.29 -0.94
N THR A 67 12.81 -6.49 -0.50
CA THR A 67 12.50 -6.89 0.87
C THR A 67 11.65 -8.17 0.96
N PRO A 68 12.16 -9.31 0.45
CA PRO A 68 11.37 -10.55 0.37
C PRO A 68 10.98 -11.12 1.74
N LYS A 69 11.84 -11.01 2.77
CA LYS A 69 11.51 -11.54 4.10
C LYS A 69 10.51 -10.65 4.82
N LEU A 70 10.61 -9.33 4.66
CA LEU A 70 9.61 -8.39 5.14
C LEU A 70 8.25 -8.67 4.52
N ILE A 71 8.18 -8.90 3.20
CA ILE A 71 6.94 -9.25 2.52
C ILE A 71 6.35 -10.55 3.09
N SER A 72 7.16 -11.59 3.24
CA SER A 72 6.72 -12.87 3.84
C SER A 72 6.20 -12.67 5.27
N ALA A 73 6.97 -12.01 6.13
CA ALA A 73 6.59 -11.72 7.51
C ALA A 73 5.34 -10.84 7.62
N TYR A 74 5.17 -9.88 6.72
CA TYR A 74 3.97 -9.04 6.63
C TYR A 74 2.73 -9.88 6.29
N GLY A 75 2.83 -10.78 5.31
CA GLY A 75 1.78 -11.74 4.99
C GLY A 75 1.39 -12.60 6.18
N THR A 76 2.38 -13.20 6.86
CA THR A 76 2.14 -14.03 8.05
C THR A 76 1.44 -13.23 9.14
N ARG A 77 1.92 -12.03 9.45
CA ARG A 77 1.31 -11.16 10.46
C ARG A 77 -0.12 -10.77 10.08
N ALA A 78 -0.38 -10.46 8.82
CA ALA A 78 -1.71 -10.11 8.35
C ALA A 78 -2.68 -11.30 8.48
N SER A 79 -2.24 -12.49 8.09
CA SER A 79 -3.00 -13.73 8.30
C SER A 79 -3.26 -14.02 9.77
N ASP A 80 -2.29 -13.83 10.66
CA ASP A 80 -2.47 -13.99 12.11
C ASP A 80 -3.50 -13.01 12.68
N ILE A 81 -3.48 -11.74 12.25
CA ILE A 81 -4.47 -10.73 12.65
C ILE A 81 -5.88 -11.16 12.23
N VAL A 82 -6.04 -11.63 10.99
CA VAL A 82 -7.32 -12.13 10.48
C VAL A 82 -7.83 -13.33 11.28
N ASN A 83 -6.94 -14.28 11.58
CA ASN A 83 -7.27 -15.45 12.37
C ASN A 83 -7.66 -15.07 13.80
N ASP A 84 -6.95 -14.13 14.42
CA ASP A 84 -7.28 -13.59 15.75
C ASP A 84 -8.68 -12.97 15.77
N VAL A 85 -9.04 -12.16 14.77
CA VAL A 85 -10.37 -11.54 14.66
C VAL A 85 -11.45 -12.60 14.48
N SER A 86 -11.19 -13.60 13.63
CA SER A 86 -12.11 -14.70 13.38
C SER A 86 -12.34 -15.53 14.65
N ALA A 87 -11.28 -15.84 15.39
CA ALA A 87 -11.32 -16.60 16.64
C ALA A 87 -12.00 -15.84 17.78
N ARG A 88 -11.86 -14.51 17.83
CA ARG A 88 -12.58 -13.65 18.79
C ARG A 88 -14.08 -13.54 18.49
N GLY A 89 -14.53 -14.09 17.35
CA GLY A 89 -15.90 -14.00 16.89
C GLY A 89 -16.22 -12.57 16.46
N SER A 90 -15.93 -12.20 15.21
CA SER A 90 -16.41 -10.91 14.71
C SER A 90 -17.93 -10.98 14.50
N LEU A 91 -18.64 -10.29 15.39
CA LEU A 91 -19.95 -9.68 15.22
C LEU A 91 -21.02 -10.61 14.62
N ASN A 92 -21.98 -11.02 15.45
CA ASN A 92 -23.34 -11.35 14.99
C ASN A 92 -23.85 -10.16 14.16
N VAL A 93 -23.53 -10.11 12.87
CA VAL A 93 -24.13 -9.18 11.93
C VAL A 93 -25.51 -9.75 11.67
N SER A 94 -26.42 -9.48 12.61
CA SER A 94 -27.84 -9.80 12.54
C SER A 94 -28.55 -9.11 11.38
N ASN A 95 -27.84 -8.29 10.60
CA ASN A 95 -28.37 -7.51 9.49
C ASN A 95 -27.77 -7.97 8.16
N TRP A 96 -28.40 -8.98 7.57
CA TRP A 96 -28.14 -9.56 6.24
C TRP A 96 -27.83 -8.54 5.13
N MET A 97 -28.39 -7.33 5.21
CA MET A 97 -28.26 -6.27 4.21
C MET A 97 -26.84 -5.67 4.08
N PHE A 98 -25.97 -5.85 5.09
CA PHE A 98 -24.62 -5.29 5.09
C PHE A 98 -23.50 -6.35 5.05
N LEU A 99 -23.84 -7.63 4.85
CA LEU A 99 -22.88 -8.73 4.82
C LEU A 99 -21.75 -8.52 3.79
N GLU A 100 -22.05 -7.85 2.67
CA GLU A 100 -21.05 -7.52 1.64
C GLU A 100 -19.98 -6.52 2.10
N TYR A 101 -20.29 -5.68 3.09
CA TYR A 101 -19.41 -4.63 3.63
C TYR A 101 -18.89 -4.95 5.04
N ALA A 102 -19.42 -6.00 5.66
CA ALA A 102 -19.05 -6.42 7.00
C ALA A 102 -17.68 -7.12 7.03
N GLY A 103 -17.08 -7.14 8.22
CA GLY A 103 -15.81 -7.81 8.48
C GLY A 103 -14.58 -6.98 8.13
N ILE A 104 -13.44 -7.65 8.13
CA ILE A 104 -12.12 -7.04 7.96
C ILE A 104 -11.96 -6.54 6.52
N ASP A 105 -11.46 -5.30 6.38
CA ASP A 105 -11.08 -4.77 5.07
C ASP A 105 -9.60 -5.03 4.79
N ALA A 106 -9.30 -6.20 4.22
CA ALA A 106 -7.96 -6.52 3.71
C ALA A 106 -7.90 -6.43 2.17
N THR A 107 -8.83 -5.69 1.56
CA THR A 107 -9.05 -5.66 0.10
C THR A 107 -7.81 -5.21 -0.65
N SER A 108 -7.20 -4.10 -0.22
CA SER A 108 -5.98 -3.55 -0.82
C SER A 108 -4.78 -4.49 -0.68
N ILE A 109 -4.62 -5.16 0.46
CA ILE A 109 -3.54 -6.13 0.69
C ILE A 109 -3.70 -7.36 -0.21
N TRP A 110 -4.92 -7.90 -0.31
CA TRP A 110 -5.18 -9.04 -1.20
C TRP A 110 -5.01 -8.66 -2.68
N ALA A 111 -5.43 -7.46 -3.07
CA ALA A 111 -5.20 -6.92 -4.40
C ALA A 111 -3.70 -6.83 -4.73
N ALA A 112 -2.89 -6.42 -3.76
CA ALA A 112 -1.44 -6.36 -3.89
C ALA A 112 -0.79 -7.73 -3.98
N ALA A 113 -1.22 -8.67 -3.13
CA ALA A 113 -0.69 -10.02 -3.09
C ALA A 113 -1.00 -10.80 -4.37
N THR A 114 -2.14 -10.55 -4.99
CA THR A 114 -2.56 -11.12 -6.28
C THR A 114 -2.11 -10.28 -7.48
N SER A 115 -1.43 -9.16 -7.23
CA SER A 115 -0.75 -8.35 -8.24
C SER A 115 0.73 -8.70 -8.30
N ARG A 116 1.43 -8.22 -9.33
CA ARG A 116 2.88 -8.45 -9.48
C ARG A 116 3.63 -7.99 -8.21
N LYS A 117 4.74 -8.65 -7.87
CA LYS A 117 5.51 -8.47 -6.61
C LYS A 117 5.80 -7.02 -6.19
N ALA A 118 5.94 -6.08 -7.14
CA ALA A 118 6.19 -4.67 -6.84
C ALA A 118 5.02 -3.97 -6.12
N ALA A 119 3.81 -4.53 -6.11
CA ALA A 119 2.64 -3.91 -5.53
C ALA A 119 2.63 -3.92 -3.98
N LEU A 120 3.09 -5.00 -3.35
CA LEU A 120 3.00 -5.19 -1.90
C LEU A 120 3.75 -4.12 -1.08
N PRO A 121 5.01 -3.78 -1.41
CA PRO A 121 5.72 -2.72 -0.69
C PRO A 121 5.06 -1.35 -0.79
N ILE A 122 4.34 -1.07 -1.90
CA ILE A 122 3.71 0.24 -2.18
C ILE A 122 2.44 0.47 -1.36
N HIS A 123 1.90 -0.56 -0.69
CA HIS A 123 0.84 -0.36 0.29
C HIS A 123 1.35 0.17 1.64
N LEU A 124 2.63 -0.03 1.94
CA LEU A 124 3.21 0.34 3.22
C LEU A 124 3.35 1.87 3.45
N PRO A 125 3.64 2.72 2.43
CA PRO A 125 3.57 4.18 2.57
C PRO A 125 2.19 4.68 2.98
N ALA A 126 1.10 4.07 2.49
CA ALA A 126 -0.26 4.50 2.87
C ALA A 126 -0.48 4.33 4.39
N TYR A 127 0.03 3.25 5.00
CA TYR A 127 0.00 3.09 6.45
C TYR A 127 0.87 4.12 7.17
N LEU A 128 2.04 4.46 6.63
CA LEU A 128 2.88 5.53 7.18
C LEU A 128 2.12 6.86 7.17
N LEU A 129 1.46 7.21 6.07
CA LEU A 129 0.69 8.45 5.98
C LEU A 129 -0.47 8.46 6.99
N ALA A 130 -1.25 7.39 7.03
CA ALA A 130 -2.37 7.23 7.96
C ALA A 130 -1.95 7.19 9.44
N ARG A 131 -0.68 6.88 9.73
CA ARG A 131 -0.13 6.88 11.09
C ARG A 131 0.24 8.28 11.58
N VAL A 132 0.66 9.14 10.67
CA VAL A 132 1.28 10.43 10.98
C VAL A 132 0.31 11.60 10.82
N TRP A 133 -0.58 11.51 9.84
CA TRP A 133 -1.54 12.56 9.49
C TRP A 133 -2.98 12.07 9.64
N ASP A 134 -3.93 13.01 9.74
CA ASP A 134 -5.35 12.65 9.67
C ASP A 134 -5.73 12.16 8.27
N GLU A 135 -6.92 11.56 8.12
CA GLU A 135 -7.37 10.95 6.86
C GLU A 135 -7.33 11.93 5.68
N SER A 136 -7.71 13.19 5.90
CA SER A 136 -7.79 14.20 4.85
C SER A 136 -6.40 14.69 4.42
N GLU A 137 -5.51 14.90 5.39
CA GLU A 137 -4.12 15.27 5.16
C GLU A 137 -3.34 14.12 4.52
N ALA A 138 -3.50 12.89 5.01
CA ALA A 138 -2.89 11.68 4.44
C ALA A 138 -3.30 11.48 2.98
N THR A 139 -4.59 11.64 2.67
CA THR A 139 -5.09 11.58 1.28
C THR A 139 -4.45 12.66 0.41
N SER A 140 -4.37 13.90 0.91
CA SER A 140 -3.79 15.03 0.17
C SER A 140 -2.31 14.79 -0.14
N ILE A 141 -1.54 14.35 0.86
CA ILE A 141 -0.13 14.01 0.72
C ILE A 141 0.06 12.83 -0.25
N TRP A 142 -0.79 11.81 -0.17
CA TRP A 142 -0.74 10.66 -1.08
C TRP A 142 -0.94 11.08 -2.54
N VAL A 143 -1.91 11.95 -2.81
CA VAL A 143 -2.15 12.51 -4.15
C VAL A 143 -0.94 13.30 -4.64
N GLU A 144 -0.30 14.08 -3.76
CA GLU A 144 0.94 14.80 -4.08
C GLU A 144 2.08 13.83 -4.44
N ILE A 145 2.29 12.77 -3.65
CA ILE A 145 3.32 11.75 -3.90
C ILE A 145 3.12 11.09 -5.27
N VAL A 146 1.88 10.71 -5.60
CA VAL A 146 1.54 10.13 -6.90
C VAL A 146 1.81 11.13 -8.03
N ALA A 147 1.45 12.41 -7.85
CA ALA A 147 1.65 13.45 -8.84
C ALA A 147 3.15 13.72 -9.10
N GLU A 148 3.95 13.85 -8.04
CA GLU A 148 5.41 14.02 -8.15
C GLU A 148 6.05 12.80 -8.81
N ARG A 149 5.62 11.58 -8.45
CA ARG A 149 6.16 10.37 -9.08
C ARG A 149 5.87 10.30 -10.58
N ARG A 150 4.67 10.73 -11.00
CA ARG A 150 4.33 10.84 -12.43
C ARG A 150 5.21 11.85 -13.14
N LYS A 151 5.49 13.01 -12.53
CA LYS A 151 6.41 14.02 -13.09
C LYS A 151 7.83 13.45 -13.25
N GLU A 152 8.33 12.72 -12.25
CA GLU A 152 9.64 12.07 -12.33
C GLU A 152 9.73 11.07 -13.49
N LEU A 153 8.69 10.25 -13.69
CA LEU A 153 8.68 9.30 -14.81
C LEU A 153 8.52 9.99 -16.17
N ALA A 154 7.67 11.01 -16.28
CA ALA A 154 7.51 11.79 -17.51
C ALA A 154 8.80 12.51 -17.91
N SER A 155 9.62 12.92 -16.94
CA SER A 155 10.95 13.49 -17.21
C SER A 155 11.96 12.45 -17.71
N LYS A 156 11.70 11.15 -17.48
CA LYS A 156 12.60 10.03 -17.81
C LYS A 156 12.13 9.22 -19.02
N PHE A 157 10.86 9.27 -19.40
CA PHE A 157 10.23 8.52 -20.49
C PHE A 157 9.23 9.38 -21.25
N GLU A 158 9.23 9.33 -22.59
CA GLU A 158 8.25 10.04 -23.44
C GLU A 158 6.81 9.48 -23.32
N SER A 159 6.63 8.29 -22.73
CA SER A 159 5.32 7.65 -22.54
C SER A 159 4.93 7.61 -21.06
N GLY A 160 3.99 8.46 -20.66
CA GLY A 160 3.45 8.50 -19.30
C GLY A 160 2.53 7.31 -19.02
N VAL A 161 2.72 6.66 -17.87
CA VAL A 161 1.69 5.81 -17.26
C VAL A 161 0.66 6.75 -16.62
N GLU A 162 -0.57 6.72 -17.10
CA GLU A 162 -1.67 7.45 -16.47
C GLU A 162 -2.30 6.61 -15.35
N VAL A 163 -2.32 7.16 -14.15
CA VAL A 163 -3.08 6.63 -13.02
C VAL A 163 -4.12 7.68 -12.65
N PRO A 164 -5.42 7.44 -12.87
CA PRO A 164 -6.45 8.41 -12.49
C PRO A 164 -6.50 8.61 -10.97
N ILE A 165 -6.59 9.86 -10.52
CA ILE A 165 -6.58 10.29 -9.10
C ILE A 165 -7.70 9.61 -8.29
N ALA A 166 -8.87 9.37 -8.90
CA ALA A 166 -9.98 8.70 -8.24
C ALA A 166 -9.69 7.23 -7.87
N GLN A 167 -8.68 6.63 -8.49
CA GLN A 167 -8.29 5.24 -8.22
C GLN A 167 -7.41 5.16 -6.97
N THR A 168 -6.55 6.16 -6.73
CA THR A 168 -5.58 6.15 -5.62
C THR A 168 -6.23 6.28 -4.24
N THR A 169 -7.40 6.93 -4.15
CA THR A 169 -8.13 7.11 -2.89
C THR A 169 -8.77 5.83 -2.36
N ALA A 170 -9.24 4.93 -3.25
CA ALA A 170 -9.85 3.67 -2.84
C ALA A 170 -8.85 2.70 -2.19
N ALA A 171 -7.60 2.69 -2.65
CA ALA A 171 -6.52 1.93 -2.02
C ALA A 171 -6.16 2.49 -0.63
N ASP A 172 -6.18 3.82 -0.50
CA ASP A 172 -5.92 4.53 0.76
C ASP A 172 -6.98 4.22 1.82
N THR A 173 -8.28 4.30 1.49
CA THR A 173 -9.36 3.98 2.43
C THR A 173 -9.28 2.53 2.96
N SER A 174 -9.01 1.56 2.08
CA SER A 174 -8.86 0.15 2.50
C SER A 174 -7.62 -0.05 3.38
N ALA A 175 -6.50 0.63 3.07
CA ALA A 175 -5.32 0.63 3.94
C ALA A 175 -5.62 1.25 5.31
N CYS A 176 -6.24 2.42 5.38
CA CYS A 176 -6.65 3.05 6.64
C CYS A 176 -7.54 2.13 7.49
N SER A 177 -8.54 1.48 6.87
CA SER A 177 -9.42 0.52 7.55
C SER A 177 -8.69 -0.72 8.10
N TRP A 178 -7.73 -1.24 7.33
CA TRP A 178 -6.87 -2.33 7.78
C TRP A 178 -6.01 -1.91 8.98
N LEU A 179 -5.39 -0.73 8.93
CA LEU A 179 -4.53 -0.20 10.00
C LEU A 179 -5.28 -0.12 11.33
N LEU A 180 -6.50 0.42 11.30
CA LEU A 180 -7.38 0.47 12.47
C LEU A 180 -7.68 -0.91 13.05
N THR A 181 -7.91 -1.90 12.17
CA THR A 181 -8.14 -3.29 12.58
C THR A 181 -6.88 -3.87 13.23
N ALA A 182 -5.72 -3.71 12.60
CA ALA A 182 -4.44 -4.20 13.09
C ALA A 182 -4.09 -3.61 14.47
N ASP A 183 -4.28 -2.30 14.65
CA ASP A 183 -4.05 -1.59 15.91
C ASP A 183 -5.01 -2.03 17.02
N THR A 184 -6.24 -2.38 16.66
CA THR A 184 -7.23 -2.90 17.63
C THR A 184 -6.83 -4.31 18.09
N VAL A 185 -6.41 -5.17 17.16
CA VAL A 185 -6.06 -6.56 17.45
C VAL A 185 -4.73 -6.67 18.20
N LYS A 186 -3.73 -5.88 17.78
CA LYS A 186 -2.36 -5.85 18.34
C LYS A 186 -2.13 -4.64 19.25
N ASN A 187 -3.18 -4.18 19.94
CA ASN A 187 -3.18 -2.94 20.72
C ASN A 187 -2.04 -2.83 21.74
N LEU A 188 -1.72 -3.93 22.42
CA LEU A 188 -0.66 -3.96 23.41
C LEU A 188 0.70 -3.72 22.77
N GLN A 189 1.03 -4.50 21.73
CA GLN A 189 2.30 -4.37 20.99
C GLN A 189 2.43 -2.99 20.37
N GLN A 190 1.35 -2.48 19.79
CA GLN A 190 1.32 -1.16 19.18
C GLN A 190 1.56 -0.05 20.20
N LYS A 191 0.90 -0.10 21.36
CA LYS A 191 1.12 0.87 22.45
C LYS A 191 2.55 0.81 22.97
N GLN A 192 3.11 -0.38 23.15
CA GLN A 192 4.49 -0.55 23.60
C GLN A 192 5.48 0.08 22.62
N LEU A 193 5.31 -0.17 21.31
CA LEU A 193 6.15 0.43 20.27
C LEU A 193 6.02 1.96 20.27
N LEU A 194 4.80 2.49 20.28
CA LEU A 194 4.58 3.94 20.30
C LEU A 194 5.16 4.60 21.54
N LEU A 195 5.14 3.95 22.70
CA LEU A 195 5.81 4.44 23.91
C LEU A 195 7.33 4.48 23.73
N ILE A 196 7.92 3.47 23.10
CA ILE A 196 9.36 3.47 22.80
C ILE A 196 9.70 4.62 21.85
N VAL A 197 8.97 4.76 20.73
CA VAL A 197 9.19 5.82 19.74
C VAL A 197 9.08 7.21 20.37
N LYS A 198 8.07 7.44 21.22
CA LYS A 198 7.88 8.74 21.91
C LYS A 198 8.98 9.09 22.90
N ASN A 199 9.68 8.10 23.45
CA ASN A 199 10.72 8.30 24.45
C ASN A 199 12.14 8.32 23.86
N ILE A 200 12.29 8.12 22.55
CA ILE A 200 13.58 8.16 21.87
C ILE A 200 13.83 9.58 21.32
N SER A 201 14.94 10.19 21.72
CA SER A 201 15.39 11.50 21.21
C SER A 201 16.25 11.32 19.94
N ILE A 202 15.65 10.88 18.84
CA ILE A 202 16.32 10.88 17.52
C ILE A 202 15.71 11.99 16.66
N PRO A 203 16.54 12.83 16.02
CA PRO A 203 16.03 13.89 15.15
C PRO A 203 15.31 13.30 13.93
N PHE A 204 14.26 13.99 13.48
CA PHE A 204 13.61 13.73 12.19
C PHE A 204 14.36 14.53 11.12
N ASN A 205 15.00 13.84 10.18
CA ASN A 205 15.63 14.51 9.04
C ASN A 205 14.58 14.76 7.97
N LEU A 206 13.88 15.89 8.06
CA LEU A 206 13.00 16.36 7.01
C LEU A 206 13.84 17.11 5.97
N GLU A 207 13.91 16.60 4.74
CA GLU A 207 14.40 17.38 3.61
C GLU A 207 13.43 18.53 3.31
N ASN A 208 13.87 19.57 2.60
CA ASN A 208 13.02 20.69 2.17
C ASN A 208 11.90 20.28 1.18
N ASN A 209 11.82 18.99 0.80
CA ASN A 209 10.81 18.44 -0.09
C ASN A 209 10.09 17.27 0.62
N ALA A 210 8.79 17.41 0.83
CA ALA A 210 7.97 16.43 1.54
C ALA A 210 7.96 15.06 0.84
N TYR A 211 7.78 15.04 -0.48
CA TYR A 211 7.84 13.81 -1.27
C TYR A 211 9.16 13.06 -1.08
N LYS A 212 10.31 13.74 -1.26
CA LYS A 212 11.62 13.09 -1.09
C LYS A 212 11.84 12.57 0.33
N SER A 213 11.45 13.35 1.33
CA SER A 213 11.56 12.96 2.74
C SER A 213 10.73 11.71 3.05
N ILE A 214 9.47 11.67 2.59
CA ILE A 214 8.57 10.53 2.81
C ILE A 214 9.08 9.29 2.09
N MET A 215 9.51 9.43 0.83
CA MET A 215 10.04 8.31 0.06
C MET A 215 11.36 7.77 0.64
N ALA A 216 12.25 8.65 1.12
CA ALA A 216 13.48 8.27 1.81
C ALA A 216 13.18 7.55 3.13
N ALA A 217 12.25 8.07 3.93
CA ALA A 217 11.85 7.44 5.18
C ALA A 217 11.21 6.06 4.96
N TRP A 218 10.31 5.95 3.97
CA TRP A 218 9.67 4.70 3.61
C TRP A 218 10.70 3.66 3.14
N THR A 219 11.56 4.00 2.17
CA THR A 219 12.59 3.08 1.67
C THR A 219 13.55 2.66 2.77
N SER A 220 14.03 3.59 3.60
CA SER A 220 14.90 3.28 4.74
C SER A 220 14.21 2.39 5.76
N ALA A 221 12.89 2.54 5.98
CA ALA A 221 12.14 1.68 6.89
C ALA A 221 11.98 0.25 6.35
N LEU A 222 11.72 0.11 5.05
CA LEU A 222 11.66 -1.19 4.39
C LEU A 222 12.99 -1.94 4.51
N GLU A 223 14.12 -1.28 4.19
CA GLU A 223 15.45 -1.87 4.32
C GLU A 223 15.77 -2.24 5.76
N THR A 224 15.46 -1.34 6.70
CA THR A 224 15.69 -1.58 8.13
C THR A 224 14.91 -2.81 8.60
N MET A 225 13.65 -2.95 8.22
CA MET A 225 12.86 -4.12 8.60
C MET A 225 13.34 -5.41 7.96
N GLU A 226 13.72 -5.39 6.69
CA GLU A 226 14.30 -6.55 6.02
C GLU A 226 15.56 -7.03 6.76
N LEU A 227 16.41 -6.10 7.21
CA LEU A 227 17.61 -6.39 8.01
C LEU A 227 17.25 -6.95 9.39
N LEU A 228 16.34 -6.30 10.12
CA LEU A 228 15.92 -6.74 11.45
C LEU A 228 15.29 -8.13 11.43
N ILE A 229 14.39 -8.40 10.47
CA ILE A 229 13.77 -9.72 10.28
C ILE A 229 14.82 -10.76 9.86
N SER A 230 15.87 -10.34 9.16
CA SER A 230 17.01 -11.20 8.83
C SER A 230 17.93 -11.49 10.02
N GLY A 231 17.69 -10.91 11.19
CA GLY A 231 18.57 -11.02 12.36
C GLY A 231 19.85 -10.18 12.23
N ALA A 232 19.90 -9.23 11.28
CA ALA A 232 21.03 -8.34 11.12
C ALA A 232 20.91 -7.16 12.10
N PRO A 233 22.01 -6.76 12.78
CA PRO A 233 22.00 -5.57 13.61
C PRO A 233 21.85 -4.32 12.75
N TYR A 234 21.03 -3.38 13.21
CA TYR A 234 20.86 -2.08 12.55
C TYR A 234 20.90 -0.95 13.58
N VAL A 235 21.57 0.15 13.23
CA VAL A 235 21.62 1.36 14.07
C VAL A 235 20.70 2.39 13.44
N VAL A 236 19.58 2.65 14.12
CA VAL A 236 18.64 3.70 13.72
C VAL A 236 19.26 5.07 13.97
N ARG A 237 19.42 5.85 12.90
CA ARG A 237 19.97 7.22 12.94
C ARG A 237 18.94 8.30 12.64
N ASP A 238 17.75 7.91 12.20
CA ASP A 238 16.66 8.81 11.81
C ASP A 238 15.36 8.35 12.48
N GLY A 239 14.72 9.27 13.20
CA GLY A 239 13.46 9.00 13.91
C GLY A 239 12.31 8.70 12.95
N THR A 240 12.41 9.15 11.70
CA THR A 240 11.41 8.91 10.66
C THR A 240 11.30 7.42 10.31
N VAL A 241 12.41 6.68 10.42
CA VAL A 241 12.42 5.22 10.29
C VAL A 241 11.57 4.60 11.39
N LEU A 242 11.77 4.98 12.66
CA LEU A 242 10.98 4.44 13.78
C LEU A 242 9.50 4.74 13.66
N LEU A 243 9.16 5.93 13.16
CA LEU A 243 7.78 6.32 12.89
C LEU A 243 7.16 5.42 11.81
N ALA A 244 7.90 5.18 10.72
CA ALA A 244 7.49 4.25 9.67
C ALA A 244 7.41 2.79 10.16
N LEU A 245 8.26 2.37 11.11
CA LEU A 245 8.16 1.05 11.75
C LEU A 245 6.90 0.88 12.61
N SER A 246 6.31 1.99 13.06
CA SER A 246 5.06 1.97 13.85
C SER A 246 3.79 1.89 12.99
N ALA A 247 3.94 1.99 11.68
CA ALA A 247 2.85 1.83 10.72
C ALA A 247 2.51 0.35 10.49
#